data_AF-A0A182IYE4-F1
#
_entry.id   AF-A0A182IYE4-F1
#
_cell.length_a   1.000
_cell.length_b   1.000
_cell.length_c   1.000
_cell.angle_alpha   90.00
_cell.angle_beta   90.00
_cell.angle_gamma   90.00
#
_symmetry.space_group_name_H-M   'P 1'
#
loop_
_entity.id
_entity.type
_entity.pdbx_description
1 polymer ?
#
loop_
_entity_poly.entity_id
_entity_poly.type
_entity_poly.pdbx_seq_one_letter_code
_entity_poly.pdbx_strand_id
1 'polypeptide(L)'
;MSPVSVKKNNLVHVGCGKNDNYGPYCPVDRQLVPMTEEVKTFILDLHNVFRANVARGEVTNYASASRMPTLIWDDELQKLAEYNVNTCIYGHDYCRNTKLFPLVGQNIAANSFYGMEVTPLDTMTELLYSWYGENENANQDYIDSYPLLGQDPPKDIGHFTQIVMDKATAVGCAMIQYTQNEQGHDWVHQNYVCNYSNSIARGHPVYVKGNVCELCVTGCSTNYPGLCNIGEPVQPTAAWRK
;
A
#
# COMPACT_ATOMS: atom_id res chain seq x y z
N MET A 1 -1.86 -24.11 -1.37
CA MET A 1 -3.26 -23.94 -0.90
C MET A 1 -4.03 -23.30 -2.05
N SER A 2 -5.20 -23.83 -2.43
CA SER A 2 -6.00 -23.23 -3.51
C SER A 2 -6.56 -21.89 -3.05
N PRO A 3 -6.38 -20.78 -3.80
CA PRO A 3 -7.01 -19.51 -3.44
C PRO A 3 -8.53 -19.68 -3.60
N VAL A 4 -9.24 -19.68 -2.48
CA VAL A 4 -10.70 -19.68 -2.45
C VAL A 4 -11.16 -18.43 -3.19
N SER A 5 -11.93 -18.61 -4.27
CA SER A 5 -12.37 -17.50 -5.11
C SER A 5 -13.33 -16.60 -4.35
N VAL A 6 -12.80 -15.57 -3.68
CA VAL A 6 -13.64 -14.52 -3.12
C VAL A 6 -13.97 -13.54 -4.26
N LYS A 7 -14.82 -13.96 -5.21
CA LYS A 7 -15.22 -13.10 -6.33
C LYS A 7 -16.07 -11.93 -5.81
N LYS A 8 -15.65 -10.69 -6.08
CA LYS A 8 -16.51 -9.50 -5.98
C LYS A 8 -17.01 -9.17 -7.39
N ASN A 9 -18.33 -9.18 -7.61
CA ASN A 9 -18.99 -8.67 -8.82
C ASN A 9 -18.56 -9.30 -10.18
N ASN A 10 -18.37 -10.62 -10.26
CA ASN A 10 -17.94 -11.33 -11.49
C ASN A 10 -16.57 -10.92 -12.06
N LEU A 11 -15.80 -10.10 -11.35
CA LEU A 11 -14.43 -9.76 -11.74
C LEU A 11 -13.49 -10.93 -11.44
N VAL A 12 -12.50 -11.13 -12.31
CA VAL A 12 -11.50 -12.19 -12.15
C VAL A 12 -10.52 -11.77 -11.06
N HIS A 13 -10.41 -12.58 -10.01
CA HIS A 13 -9.45 -12.38 -8.93
C HIS A 13 -8.01 -12.53 -9.45
N VAL A 14 -7.09 -11.67 -8.99
CA VAL A 14 -5.70 -11.59 -9.49
C VAL A 14 -4.96 -12.92 -9.38
N GLY A 15 -5.21 -13.70 -8.32
CA GLY A 15 -4.64 -15.05 -8.15
C GLY A 15 -5.41 -16.20 -8.84
N CYS A 16 -6.54 -15.94 -9.50
CA CYS A 16 -7.36 -17.01 -10.10
C CYS A 16 -6.67 -17.61 -11.34
N GLY A 17 -6.39 -18.91 -11.31
CA GLY A 17 -5.75 -19.62 -12.43
C GLY A 17 -4.31 -19.17 -12.69
N LYS A 18 -3.71 -18.39 -11.76
CA LYS A 18 -2.31 -18.00 -11.84
C LYS A 18 -1.42 -19.09 -11.27
N ASN A 19 -0.23 -19.16 -11.84
CA ASN A 19 0.92 -19.86 -11.31
C ASN A 19 2.04 -18.83 -11.13
N ASP A 20 3.23 -19.29 -10.73
CA ASP A 20 4.39 -18.42 -10.52
C ASP A 20 5.10 -18.01 -11.81
N ASN A 21 4.46 -18.20 -12.98
CA ASN A 21 5.03 -17.80 -14.26
C ASN A 21 4.72 -16.33 -14.56
N TYR A 22 5.64 -15.70 -15.30
CA TYR A 22 5.46 -14.36 -15.84
C TYR A 22 4.44 -14.33 -16.99
N GLY A 23 3.75 -13.20 -17.11
CA GLY A 23 2.77 -12.93 -18.15
C GLY A 23 3.42 -12.77 -19.53
N PRO A 24 2.62 -12.87 -20.61
CA PRO A 24 3.13 -12.83 -21.98
C PRO A 24 3.73 -11.48 -22.40
N TYR A 25 3.48 -10.42 -21.62
CA TYR A 25 4.00 -9.07 -21.86
C TYR A 25 5.33 -8.79 -21.16
N CYS A 26 5.82 -9.72 -20.33
CA CYS A 26 7.09 -9.54 -19.64
C CYS A 26 8.28 -9.73 -20.59
N PRO A 27 9.25 -8.79 -20.62
CA PRO A 27 10.50 -8.95 -21.37
C PRO A 27 11.31 -10.17 -20.91
N VAL A 28 12.14 -10.74 -21.77
CA VAL A 28 12.82 -12.03 -21.51
C VAL A 28 13.67 -12.03 -20.23
N ASP A 29 14.29 -10.89 -19.91
CA ASP A 29 15.18 -10.70 -18.76
C ASP A 29 14.44 -10.33 -17.47
N ARG A 30 13.09 -10.30 -17.48
CA ARG A 30 12.29 -10.03 -16.28
C ARG A 30 12.75 -10.83 -15.07
N GLN A 31 12.77 -10.17 -13.93
CA GLN A 31 13.11 -10.75 -12.65
C GLN A 31 12.20 -10.18 -11.56
N LEU A 32 11.57 -11.08 -10.81
CA LEU A 32 10.92 -10.70 -9.56
C LEU A 32 12.01 -10.37 -8.53
N VAL A 33 11.94 -9.18 -7.94
CA VAL A 33 12.88 -8.76 -6.90
C VAL A 33 12.59 -9.55 -5.62
N PRO A 34 13.58 -10.26 -5.04
CA PRO A 34 13.36 -11.00 -3.81
C PRO A 34 13.00 -10.08 -2.63
N MET A 35 11.84 -10.31 -2.02
CA MET A 35 11.46 -9.70 -0.75
C MET A 35 12.09 -10.49 0.40
N THR A 36 13.39 -10.29 0.64
CA THR A 36 14.08 -10.89 1.80
C THR A 36 13.54 -10.28 3.10
N GLU A 37 13.81 -10.91 4.24
CA GLU A 37 13.34 -10.41 5.54
C GLU A 37 13.88 -9.01 5.85
N GLU A 38 15.09 -8.68 5.40
CA GLU A 38 15.66 -7.33 5.51
C GLU A 38 14.85 -6.31 4.70
N VAL A 39 14.50 -6.64 3.45
CA VAL A 39 13.70 -5.77 2.58
C VAL A 39 12.28 -5.60 3.12
N LYS A 40 11.63 -6.70 3.53
CA LYS A 40 10.29 -6.67 4.16
C LYS A 40 10.30 -5.78 5.40
N THR A 41 11.29 -5.96 6.28
CA THR A 41 11.45 -5.17 7.51
C THR A 41 11.63 -3.70 7.18
N PHE A 42 12.50 -3.36 6.23
CA PHE A 42 12.73 -1.98 5.82
C PHE A 42 11.46 -1.30 5.30
N ILE A 43 10.74 -1.95 4.38
CA ILE A 43 9.50 -1.41 3.81
C ILE A 43 8.44 -1.24 4.92
N LEU A 44 8.28 -2.25 5.78
CA LEU A 44 7.31 -2.22 6.86
C LEU A 44 7.61 -1.14 7.90
N ASP A 45 8.88 -0.99 8.26
CA ASP A 45 9.35 0.03 9.20
C ASP A 45 9.07 1.43 8.66
N LEU A 46 9.38 1.68 7.39
CA LEU A 46 9.13 2.97 6.76
C LEU A 46 7.64 3.33 6.73
N HIS A 47 6.76 2.36 6.41
CA HIS A 47 5.31 2.57 6.50
C HIS A 47 4.87 2.92 7.93
N ASN A 48 5.37 2.20 8.94
CA ASN A 48 5.00 2.44 10.33
C ASN A 48 5.55 3.77 10.84
N VAL A 49 6.75 4.19 10.44
CA VAL A 49 7.30 5.52 10.74
C VAL A 49 6.42 6.61 10.15
N PHE A 50 6.05 6.52 8.87
CA PHE A 50 5.14 7.47 8.22
C PHE A 50 3.80 7.58 8.93
N ARG A 51 3.17 6.43 9.24
CA ARG A 51 1.91 6.37 9.99
C ARG A 51 2.05 6.98 11.38
N ALA A 52 3.16 6.73 12.07
CA ALA A 52 3.38 7.21 13.42
C ALA A 52 3.56 8.74 13.46
N ASN A 53 4.26 9.31 12.47
CA ASN A 53 4.42 10.77 12.33
C ASN A 53 3.05 11.46 12.17
N VAL A 54 2.17 10.92 11.32
CA VAL A 54 0.80 11.42 11.17
C VAL A 54 -0.01 11.23 12.45
N ALA A 55 0.06 10.03 13.05
CA ALA A 55 -0.70 9.72 14.25
C ALA A 55 -0.33 10.63 15.44
N ARG A 56 0.93 11.04 15.56
CA ARG A 56 1.41 11.99 16.58
C ARG A 56 1.12 13.47 16.24
N GLY A 57 0.58 13.77 15.06
CA GLY A 57 0.33 15.15 14.62
C GLY A 57 1.61 15.91 14.25
N GLU A 58 2.67 15.20 13.85
CA GLU A 58 3.96 15.81 13.45
C GLU A 58 3.98 16.25 11.98
N VAL A 59 2.97 15.86 11.20
CA VAL A 59 2.79 16.32 9.82
C VAL A 59 1.93 17.56 9.83
N THR A 60 2.49 18.68 9.35
CA THR A 60 1.82 19.98 9.28
C THR A 60 0.47 19.87 8.57
N ASN A 61 -0.55 20.53 9.12
CA ASN A 61 -1.94 20.55 8.64
C ASN A 61 -2.76 19.26 8.85
N TYR A 62 -2.22 18.28 9.58
CA TYR A 62 -2.92 17.04 9.94
C TYR A 62 -3.10 16.93 11.45
N ALA A 63 -4.30 16.57 11.88
CA ALA A 63 -4.60 16.26 13.28
C ALA A 63 -4.03 14.89 13.64
N SER A 64 -3.67 14.71 14.91
CA SER A 64 -3.28 13.40 15.46
C SER A 64 -4.40 12.37 15.29
N ALA A 65 -4.02 11.09 15.17
CA ALA A 65 -4.95 9.99 15.02
C ALA A 65 -5.19 9.29 16.37
N SER A 66 -6.45 8.99 16.69
CA SER A 66 -6.80 8.34 17.95
C SER A 66 -6.57 6.84 17.98
N ARG A 67 -6.52 6.19 16.81
CA ARG A 67 -6.43 4.73 16.70
C ARG A 67 -5.76 4.28 15.41
N MET A 68 -4.46 4.53 15.26
CA MET A 68 -3.70 4.09 14.09
C MET A 68 -2.97 2.77 14.37
N PRO A 69 -3.36 1.61 13.82
CA PRO A 69 -2.67 0.35 14.08
C PRO A 69 -1.24 0.32 13.53
N THR A 70 -0.34 -0.35 14.25
CA THR A 70 0.95 -0.79 13.71
C THR A 70 0.70 -1.85 12.63
N LEU A 71 1.23 -1.64 11.43
CA LEU A 71 1.13 -2.62 10.35
C LEU A 71 2.07 -3.80 10.61
N ILE A 72 1.65 -4.98 10.17
CA ILE A 72 2.51 -6.16 10.02
C ILE A 72 2.69 -6.52 8.53
N TRP A 73 3.74 -7.28 8.23
CA TRP A 73 3.87 -7.90 6.90
C TRP A 73 2.90 -9.07 6.77
N ASP A 74 2.24 -9.19 5.61
CA ASP A 74 1.39 -10.32 5.28
C ASP A 74 1.80 -10.96 3.95
N ASP A 75 2.19 -12.23 4.01
CA ASP A 75 2.71 -12.97 2.85
C ASP A 75 1.61 -13.28 1.81
N GLU A 76 0.32 -13.34 2.20
CA GLU A 76 -0.77 -13.51 1.23
C GLU A 76 -0.96 -12.23 0.41
N LEU A 77 -0.96 -11.05 1.05
CA LEU A 77 -0.99 -9.74 0.39
C LEU A 77 0.21 -9.55 -0.54
N GLN A 78 1.42 -9.91 -0.10
CA GLN A 78 2.61 -9.95 -0.95
C GLN A 78 2.37 -10.86 -2.16
N LYS A 79 1.88 -12.08 -1.94
CA LYS A 79 1.69 -13.04 -3.04
C LYS A 79 0.71 -12.53 -4.08
N LEU A 80 -0.34 -11.82 -3.66
CA LEU A 80 -1.27 -11.18 -4.58
C LEU A 80 -0.64 -9.98 -5.31
N ALA A 81 0.29 -9.26 -4.68
CA ALA A 81 1.08 -8.21 -5.34
C ALA A 81 2.04 -8.81 -6.38
N GLU A 82 2.66 -9.96 -6.09
CA GLU A 82 3.50 -10.71 -7.04
C GLU A 82 2.70 -11.08 -8.30
N TYR A 83 1.47 -11.56 -8.15
CA TYR A 83 0.62 -11.86 -9.31
C TYR A 83 0.27 -10.64 -10.16
N ASN A 84 0.20 -9.45 -9.56
CA ASN A 84 0.03 -8.20 -10.31
C ASN A 84 1.32 -7.86 -11.09
N VAL A 85 2.46 -7.74 -10.41
CA VAL A 85 3.73 -7.34 -11.06
C VAL A 85 4.20 -8.36 -12.09
N ASN A 86 3.90 -9.66 -11.91
CA ASN A 86 4.21 -10.70 -12.87
C ASN A 86 3.49 -10.54 -14.22
N THR A 87 2.56 -9.60 -14.36
CA THR A 87 1.99 -9.27 -15.67
C THR A 87 2.87 -8.33 -16.50
N CYS A 88 3.81 -7.63 -15.87
CA CYS A 88 4.59 -6.52 -16.44
C CYS A 88 3.74 -5.40 -17.06
N ILE A 89 2.45 -5.32 -16.69
CA ILE A 89 1.55 -4.24 -17.08
C ILE A 89 1.42 -3.31 -15.88
N TYR A 90 1.76 -2.04 -16.06
CA TYR A 90 1.54 -1.03 -15.02
C TYR A 90 0.05 -0.73 -14.89
N GLY A 91 -0.55 -1.09 -13.75
CA GLY A 91 -1.94 -0.82 -13.47
C GLY A 91 -2.51 -1.60 -12.29
N HIS A 92 -3.62 -1.11 -11.76
CA HIS A 92 -4.36 -1.83 -10.73
C HIS A 92 -5.05 -3.06 -11.33
N ASP A 93 -4.95 -4.19 -10.64
CA ASP A 93 -5.83 -5.33 -10.89
C ASP A 93 -7.26 -5.05 -10.39
N TYR A 94 -8.21 -5.91 -10.77
CA TYR A 94 -9.63 -5.66 -10.47
C TYR A 94 -10.07 -6.21 -9.09
N CYS A 95 -9.42 -7.26 -8.59
CA CYS A 95 -9.91 -8.03 -7.45
C CYS A 95 -8.77 -8.81 -6.78
N ARG A 96 -8.48 -8.48 -5.52
CA ARG A 96 -7.32 -8.96 -4.73
C ARG A 96 -7.65 -9.21 -3.25
N ASN A 97 -8.91 -9.41 -2.97
CA ASN A 97 -9.41 -9.60 -1.61
C ASN A 97 -9.11 -11.01 -1.11
N THR A 98 -8.70 -11.12 0.15
CA THR A 98 -8.45 -12.40 0.79
C THR A 98 -9.64 -12.81 1.65
N LYS A 99 -9.58 -14.02 2.23
CA LYS A 99 -10.57 -14.44 3.22
C LYS A 99 -10.51 -13.59 4.49
N LEU A 100 -9.31 -13.16 4.89
CA LEU A 100 -9.08 -12.33 6.07
C LEU A 100 -9.34 -10.85 5.79
N PHE A 101 -9.01 -10.40 4.58
CA PHE A 101 -9.07 -9.01 4.16
C PHE A 101 -10.05 -8.84 2.99
N PRO A 102 -11.33 -8.56 3.25
CA PRO A 102 -12.33 -8.47 2.17
C PRO A 102 -12.24 -7.19 1.32
N LEU A 103 -11.51 -6.17 1.79
CA LEU A 103 -11.42 -4.84 1.18
C LEU A 103 -9.95 -4.44 0.95
N VAL A 104 -9.15 -5.29 0.31
CA VAL A 104 -7.72 -5.02 0.10
C VAL A 104 -7.48 -3.77 -0.76
N GLY A 105 -6.75 -2.81 -0.21
CA GLY A 105 -6.25 -1.63 -0.89
C GLY A 105 -4.98 -1.90 -1.67
N GLN A 106 -4.59 -0.99 -2.55
CA GLN A 106 -3.37 -1.15 -3.35
C GLN A 106 -2.76 0.21 -3.71
N ASN A 107 -1.45 0.34 -3.50
CA ASN A 107 -0.64 1.37 -4.12
C ASN A 107 0.21 0.73 -5.22
N ILE A 108 0.36 1.45 -6.34
CA ILE A 108 1.24 1.05 -7.44
C ILE A 108 2.13 2.21 -7.84
N ALA A 109 3.34 1.90 -8.28
CA ALA A 109 4.25 2.86 -8.86
C ALA A 109 5.19 2.16 -9.83
N ALA A 110 5.78 2.94 -10.72
CA ALA A 110 6.85 2.49 -11.58
C ALA A 110 7.94 3.55 -11.62
N ASN A 111 9.18 3.12 -11.71
CA ASN A 111 10.29 4.00 -12.07
C ASN A 111 11.08 3.37 -13.22
N SER A 112 11.78 4.20 -13.98
CA SER A 112 12.59 3.74 -15.10
C SER A 112 13.83 4.61 -15.25
N PHE A 113 14.97 3.98 -15.47
CA PHE A 113 16.25 4.67 -15.54
C PHE A 113 17.19 4.03 -16.56
N TYR A 114 18.12 4.84 -17.07
CA TYR A 114 19.14 4.43 -18.02
C TYR A 114 20.47 5.08 -17.65
N GLY A 115 21.58 4.35 -17.80
CA GLY A 115 22.94 4.88 -17.60
C GLY A 115 23.30 5.18 -16.14
N MET A 116 22.53 4.66 -15.18
CA MET A 116 22.76 4.81 -13.74
C MET A 116 22.56 3.48 -13.02
N GLU A 117 23.36 3.26 -11.97
CA GLU A 117 23.19 2.11 -11.08
C GLU A 117 22.23 2.50 -9.94
N VAL A 118 21.03 1.94 -9.98
CA VAL A 118 20.00 2.12 -8.95
C VAL A 118 19.57 0.74 -8.49
N THR A 119 19.65 0.48 -7.19
CA THR A 119 19.20 -0.80 -6.65
C THR A 119 17.68 -0.82 -6.53
N PRO A 120 17.03 -2.00 -6.57
CA PRO A 120 15.59 -2.09 -6.30
C PRO A 120 15.18 -1.47 -4.96
N LEU A 121 16.03 -1.55 -3.92
CA LEU A 121 15.74 -0.96 -2.62
C LEU A 121 15.77 0.56 -2.66
N ASP A 122 16.69 1.18 -3.42
CA ASP A 122 16.72 2.63 -3.61
C ASP A 122 15.42 3.11 -4.26
N THR A 123 14.97 2.43 -5.31
CA THR A 123 13.70 2.78 -5.98
C THR A 123 12.49 2.53 -5.09
N MET A 124 12.41 1.41 -4.36
CA MET A 124 11.33 1.20 -3.38
C MET A 124 11.28 2.34 -2.35
N THR A 125 12.45 2.77 -1.88
CA THR A 125 12.57 3.88 -0.92
C THR A 125 12.04 5.17 -1.52
N GLU A 126 12.53 5.56 -2.71
CA GLU A 126 12.08 6.75 -3.43
C GLU A 126 10.56 6.74 -3.65
N LEU A 127 10.01 5.63 -4.13
CA LEU A 127 8.59 5.48 -4.39
C LEU A 127 7.74 5.56 -3.13
N LEU A 128 8.20 5.00 -2.00
CA LEU A 128 7.52 5.11 -0.70
C LEU A 128 7.50 6.56 -0.20
N TYR A 129 8.61 7.29 -0.32
CA TYR A 129 8.65 8.72 0.00
C TYR A 129 7.78 9.55 -0.95
N SER A 130 7.74 9.21 -2.24
CA SER A 130 6.87 9.86 -3.22
C SER A 130 5.39 9.67 -2.86
N TRP A 131 4.97 8.43 -2.58
CA TRP A 131 3.62 8.13 -2.12
C TRP A 131 3.25 8.88 -0.84
N TYR A 132 4.15 8.89 0.16
CA TYR A 132 3.92 9.63 1.39
C TYR A 132 3.91 11.14 1.19
N GLY A 133 4.72 11.65 0.26
CA GLY A 133 4.83 13.07 -0.11
C GLY A 133 3.55 13.66 -0.69
N GLU A 134 2.60 12.83 -1.14
CA GLU A 134 1.25 13.30 -1.51
C GLU A 134 0.49 13.96 -0.35
N ASN A 135 0.99 13.87 0.89
CA ASN A 135 0.49 14.68 2.01
C ASN A 135 0.52 16.20 1.72
N GLU A 136 1.40 16.67 0.84
CA GLU A 136 1.45 18.08 0.42
C GLU A 136 0.27 18.47 -0.49
N ASN A 137 -0.39 17.48 -1.09
CA ASN A 137 -1.55 17.66 -1.97
C ASN A 137 -2.89 17.47 -1.25
N ALA A 138 -2.86 16.90 -0.04
CA ALA A 138 -4.04 16.66 0.77
C ALA A 138 -4.15 17.66 1.94
N ASN A 139 -5.22 17.54 2.72
CA ASN A 139 -5.47 18.33 3.92
C ASN A 139 -6.41 17.55 4.85
N GLN A 140 -6.64 18.07 6.07
CA GLN A 140 -7.50 17.41 7.04
C GLN A 140 -8.94 17.17 6.54
N ASP A 141 -9.49 18.02 5.69
CA ASP A 141 -10.87 17.83 5.19
C ASP A 141 -10.99 16.56 4.33
N TYR A 142 -9.99 16.29 3.48
CA TYR A 142 -9.91 15.05 2.72
C TYR A 142 -9.66 13.81 3.59
N ILE A 143 -9.00 13.98 4.74
CA ILE A 143 -8.82 12.91 5.72
C ILE A 143 -10.11 12.62 6.47
N ASP A 144 -10.85 13.65 6.87
CA ASP A 144 -12.11 13.52 7.61
C ASP A 144 -13.22 12.92 6.73
N SER A 145 -13.18 13.20 5.42
CA SER A 145 -14.10 12.64 4.43
C SER A 145 -13.41 12.53 3.08
N TYR A 146 -12.94 11.33 2.74
CA TYR A 146 -12.27 11.12 1.47
C TYR A 146 -13.17 11.53 0.29
N PRO A 147 -12.64 12.23 -0.74
CA PRO A 147 -13.44 12.79 -1.82
C PRO A 147 -14.45 11.82 -2.43
N LEU A 148 -15.66 12.31 -2.72
CA LEU A 148 -16.59 11.59 -3.58
C LEU A 148 -16.14 11.64 -5.03
N LEU A 149 -16.68 10.76 -5.87
CA LEU A 149 -16.37 10.73 -7.29
C LEU A 149 -16.67 12.09 -7.92
N GLY A 150 -15.68 12.68 -8.61
CA GLY A 150 -15.81 13.99 -9.24
C GLY A 150 -15.55 15.18 -8.29
N GLN A 151 -15.12 14.91 -7.06
CA GLN A 151 -14.66 15.92 -6.09
C GLN A 151 -13.17 15.73 -5.74
N ASP A 152 -12.46 14.95 -6.56
CA ASP A 152 -11.05 14.66 -6.35
C ASP A 152 -10.22 15.95 -6.42
N PRO A 153 -9.18 16.09 -5.58
CA PRO A 153 -8.23 17.19 -5.67
C PRO A 153 -7.52 17.21 -7.04
N PRO A 154 -6.94 18.35 -7.45
CA PRO A 154 -6.23 18.46 -8.73
C PRO A 154 -4.97 17.61 -8.82
N LYS A 155 -4.45 17.15 -7.67
CA LYS A 155 -3.26 16.30 -7.56
C LYS A 155 -3.60 15.06 -6.76
N ASP A 156 -2.88 13.97 -7.02
CA ASP A 156 -3.11 12.70 -6.36
C ASP A 156 -2.83 12.77 -4.85
N ILE A 157 -3.72 12.14 -4.10
CA ILE A 157 -3.66 11.95 -2.63
C ILE A 157 -3.86 10.49 -2.23
N GLY A 158 -4.12 9.61 -3.20
CA GLY A 158 -4.55 8.24 -2.98
C GLY A 158 -3.48 7.39 -2.30
N HIS A 159 -2.21 7.56 -2.67
CA HIS A 159 -1.14 6.74 -2.13
C HIS A 159 -0.86 7.11 -0.68
N PHE A 160 -0.78 8.41 -0.36
CA PHE A 160 -0.60 8.88 1.02
C PHE A 160 -1.76 8.42 1.90
N THR A 161 -3.01 8.65 1.48
CA THR A 161 -4.19 8.26 2.26
C THR A 161 -4.30 6.76 2.46
N GLN A 162 -3.81 5.94 1.52
CA GLN A 162 -3.76 4.49 1.68
C GLN A 162 -2.71 4.07 2.71
N ILE A 163 -1.53 4.72 2.74
CA ILE A 163 -0.49 4.48 3.75
C ILE A 163 -1.03 4.78 5.15
N VAL A 164 -1.81 5.86 5.32
CA VAL A 164 -2.31 6.31 6.63
C VAL A 164 -3.75 5.88 6.94
N MET A 165 -4.27 4.88 6.22
CA MET A 165 -5.59 4.30 6.49
C MET A 165 -5.59 3.60 7.87
N ASP A 166 -6.38 4.09 8.82
CA ASP A 166 -6.41 3.52 10.18
C ASP A 166 -7.13 2.16 10.26
N LYS A 167 -7.83 1.78 9.18
CA LYS A 167 -8.42 0.44 9.05
C LYS A 167 -7.44 -0.61 8.52
N ALA A 168 -6.26 -0.21 8.06
CA ALA A 168 -5.22 -1.14 7.63
C ALA A 168 -4.41 -1.64 8.83
N THR A 169 -4.19 -2.95 8.90
CA THR A 169 -3.40 -3.66 9.93
C THR A 169 -2.27 -4.49 9.36
N ALA A 170 -2.27 -4.76 8.06
CA ALA A 170 -1.22 -5.46 7.35
C ALA A 170 -0.96 -4.89 5.95
N VAL A 171 0.27 -5.09 5.46
CA VAL A 171 0.75 -4.74 4.13
C VAL A 171 1.61 -5.88 3.56
N GLY A 172 1.61 -6.05 2.25
CA GLY A 172 2.54 -6.94 1.55
C GLY A 172 2.81 -6.43 0.14
N CYS A 173 4.08 -6.38 -0.25
CA CYS A 173 4.51 -5.72 -1.49
C CYS A 173 5.33 -6.65 -2.39
N ALA A 174 5.38 -6.32 -3.68
CA ALA A 174 6.18 -7.00 -4.69
C ALA A 174 6.74 -6.00 -5.71
N MET A 175 7.91 -6.31 -6.27
CA MET A 175 8.50 -5.56 -7.36
C MET A 175 8.99 -6.50 -8.45
N ILE A 176 8.79 -6.11 -9.71
CA ILE A 176 9.43 -6.75 -10.86
C ILE A 176 10.37 -5.74 -11.54
N GLN A 177 11.50 -6.25 -12.01
CA GLN A 177 12.46 -5.50 -12.81
C GLN A 177 12.63 -6.16 -14.18
N TYR A 178 12.78 -5.38 -15.24
CA TYR A 178 13.12 -5.86 -16.57
C TYR A 178 13.78 -4.74 -17.39
N THR A 179 14.42 -5.09 -18.50
CA THR A 179 15.04 -4.12 -19.41
C THR A 179 14.25 -4.03 -20.71
N GLN A 180 14.08 -2.83 -21.24
CA GLN A 180 13.55 -2.63 -22.60
C GLN A 180 14.43 -1.65 -23.37
N ASN A 181 14.65 -1.94 -24.65
CA ASN A 181 15.33 -1.00 -25.53
C ASN A 181 14.33 0.05 -26.01
N GLU A 182 14.46 1.27 -25.51
CA GLU A 182 13.63 2.41 -25.88
C GLU A 182 14.51 3.53 -26.41
N GLN A 183 14.23 3.97 -27.64
CA GLN A 183 14.97 5.05 -28.31
C GLN A 183 16.49 4.77 -28.43
N GLY A 184 16.88 3.50 -28.55
CA GLY A 184 18.29 3.08 -28.68
C GLY A 184 19.03 2.94 -27.35
N HIS A 185 18.33 3.02 -26.23
CA HIS A 185 18.88 2.89 -24.88
C HIS A 185 18.22 1.74 -24.14
N ASP A 186 18.99 0.99 -23.35
CA ASP A 186 18.49 -0.11 -22.53
C ASP A 186 18.00 0.43 -21.18
N TRP A 187 16.71 0.74 -21.09
CA TRP A 187 16.08 1.25 -19.89
C TRP A 187 15.75 0.12 -18.93
N VAL A 188 16.14 0.28 -17.68
CA VAL A 188 15.71 -0.60 -16.59
C VAL A 188 14.40 -0.07 -16.06
N HIS A 189 13.35 -0.89 -16.15
CA HIS A 189 12.03 -0.60 -15.59
C HIS A 189 11.81 -1.40 -14.32
N GLN A 190 11.18 -0.76 -13.34
CA GLN A 190 10.80 -1.39 -12.09
C GLN A 190 9.34 -1.04 -11.77
N ASN A 191 8.47 -2.05 -11.70
CA ASN A 191 7.08 -1.88 -11.27
C ASN A 191 6.93 -2.38 -9.84
N TYR A 192 6.34 -1.55 -8.98
CA TYR A 192 6.19 -1.79 -7.55
C TYR A 192 4.72 -1.74 -7.14
N VAL A 193 4.29 -2.73 -6.36
CA VAL A 193 2.91 -2.87 -5.88
C VAL A 193 2.93 -3.20 -4.40
N CYS A 194 2.17 -2.45 -3.60
CA CYS A 194 1.87 -2.77 -2.21
C CYS A 194 0.37 -2.99 -2.03
N ASN A 195 -0.01 -4.14 -1.49
CA ASN A 195 -1.38 -4.44 -1.09
C ASN A 195 -1.55 -4.19 0.41
N TYR A 196 -2.67 -3.59 0.79
CA TYR A 196 -3.00 -3.26 2.17
C TYR A 196 -4.26 -4.00 2.59
N SER A 197 -4.30 -4.52 3.82
CA SER A 197 -5.46 -5.22 4.40
C SER A 197 -6.80 -4.46 4.37
N ASN A 198 -6.78 -3.14 4.13
CA ASN A 198 -7.96 -2.32 3.93
C ASN A 198 -7.72 -1.27 2.83
N SER A 199 -8.80 -0.73 2.27
CA SER A 199 -8.78 0.22 1.17
C SER A 199 -9.55 1.49 1.55
N ILE A 200 -9.15 2.60 0.96
CA ILE A 200 -9.86 3.87 1.07
C ILE A 200 -11.31 3.72 0.60
N ALA A 201 -12.23 4.30 1.38
CA ALA A 201 -13.64 4.37 1.05
C ALA A 201 -14.05 5.84 0.88
N ARG A 202 -14.53 6.20 -0.31
CA ARG A 202 -15.06 7.54 -0.60
C ARG A 202 -16.18 7.92 0.39
N GLY A 203 -16.18 9.17 0.82
CA GLY A 203 -17.11 9.73 1.81
C GLY A 203 -16.91 9.22 3.24
N HIS A 204 -15.83 8.50 3.51
CA HIS A 204 -15.48 8.02 4.86
C HIS A 204 -14.13 8.60 5.28
N PRO A 205 -13.87 8.72 6.59
CA PRO A 205 -12.57 9.17 7.06
C PRO A 205 -11.49 8.14 6.74
N VAL A 206 -10.30 8.65 6.41
CA VAL A 206 -9.06 7.88 6.24
C VAL A 206 -8.52 7.42 7.59
N TYR A 207 -8.54 8.32 8.58
CA TYR A 207 -8.35 7.99 9.98
C TYR A 207 -9.20 8.86 10.89
N VAL A 208 -9.50 8.36 12.09
CA VAL A 208 -10.21 9.13 13.11
C VAL A 208 -9.24 10.02 13.88
N LYS A 209 -9.44 11.33 13.80
CA LYS A 209 -8.68 12.31 14.57
C LYS A 209 -9.05 12.32 16.05
N GLY A 210 -8.09 12.67 16.90
CA GLY A 210 -8.28 12.88 18.34
C GLY A 210 -6.99 12.63 19.12
N ASN A 211 -7.08 12.40 20.44
CA ASN A 211 -5.87 12.24 21.24
C ASN A 211 -5.13 10.96 20.84
N VAL A 212 -3.81 11.05 20.75
CA VAL A 212 -2.92 9.97 20.33
C VAL A 212 -3.19 8.71 21.16
N CYS A 213 -3.42 7.58 20.48
CA CYS A 213 -3.66 6.27 21.08
C CYS A 213 -4.90 6.16 22.01
N GLU A 214 -5.74 7.19 22.13
CA GLU A 214 -6.90 7.21 23.05
C GLU A 214 -7.88 6.06 22.81
N LEU A 215 -8.05 5.67 21.55
CA LEU A 215 -8.98 4.62 21.15
C LEU A 215 -8.28 3.28 20.85
N CYS A 216 -6.97 3.15 21.12
CA CYS A 216 -6.25 1.89 20.98
C CYS A 216 -6.63 0.92 22.12
N VAL A 217 -7.22 -0.23 21.77
CA VAL A 217 -7.60 -1.28 22.72
C VAL A 217 -6.37 -2.01 23.26
N THR A 218 -5.36 -2.19 22.43
CA THR A 218 -4.10 -2.87 22.77
C THR A 218 -3.08 -1.94 23.43
N GLY A 219 -3.43 -0.66 23.63
CA GLY A 219 -2.51 0.36 24.10
C GLY A 219 -1.59 0.91 23.00
N CYS A 220 -0.74 1.85 23.39
CA CYS A 220 0.17 2.55 22.49
C CYS A 220 1.48 1.76 22.32
N SER A 221 2.00 1.72 21.09
CA SER A 221 3.23 1.02 20.71
C SER A 221 4.46 1.73 21.26
N THR A 222 5.38 0.94 21.83
CA THR A 222 6.69 1.43 22.28
C THR A 222 7.68 1.57 21.13
N ASN A 223 7.54 0.72 20.11
CA ASN A 223 8.43 0.71 18.94
C ASN A 223 8.06 1.83 17.95
N TYR A 224 6.75 2.13 17.87
CA TYR A 224 6.21 3.19 17.01
C TYR A 224 5.26 4.09 17.83
N PRO A 225 5.80 5.03 18.64
CA PRO A 225 4.98 5.91 19.46
C PRO A 225 3.87 6.58 18.65
N GLY A 226 2.64 6.52 19.15
CA GLY A 226 1.46 7.04 18.47
C GLY A 226 0.66 6.02 17.64
N LEU A 227 1.21 4.83 17.41
CA LEU A 227 0.45 3.71 16.85
C LEU A 227 -0.12 2.82 17.97
N CYS A 228 -1.20 2.11 17.70
CA CYS A 228 -1.66 1.00 18.53
C CYS A 228 -0.69 -0.19 18.41
N ASN A 229 -0.62 -1.03 19.44
CA ASN A 229 0.17 -2.27 19.39
C ASN A 229 -0.29 -3.22 18.27
N ILE A 230 0.61 -4.11 17.86
CA ILE A 230 0.31 -5.19 16.92
C ILE A 230 -0.85 -6.04 17.47
N GLY A 231 -1.79 -6.41 16.61
CA GLY A 231 -2.99 -7.15 16.99
C GLY A 231 -4.17 -6.27 17.43
N GLU A 232 -4.09 -4.95 17.22
CA GLU A 232 -5.22 -4.04 17.44
C GLU A 232 -6.47 -4.53 16.68
N PRO A 233 -7.61 -4.75 17.37
CA PRO A 233 -8.80 -5.32 16.74
C PRO A 233 -9.49 -4.27 15.87
N VAL A 234 -9.24 -4.33 14.57
CA VAL A 234 -9.87 -3.47 13.56
C VAL A 234 -10.95 -4.25 12.82
N GLN A 235 -12.11 -3.64 12.63
CA GLN A 235 -13.19 -4.19 11.82
C GLN A 235 -13.12 -3.59 10.41
N PRO A 236 -12.71 -4.34 9.37
CA PRO A 236 -12.44 -3.79 8.05
C PRO A 236 -13.66 -3.13 7.39
N THR A 237 -14.88 -3.57 7.76
CA THR A 237 -16.15 -3.16 7.15
C THR A 237 -17.08 -2.43 8.12
N ALA A 238 -16.70 -2.25 9.39
CA ALA A 238 -17.56 -1.53 10.32
C ALA A 238 -17.68 -0.07 9.86
N ALA A 239 -18.92 0.36 9.64
CA ALA A 239 -19.23 1.78 9.56
C ALA A 239 -18.85 2.41 10.91
N TRP A 240 -18.22 3.58 10.87
CA TRP A 240 -18.04 4.41 12.04
C TRP A 240 -19.44 4.71 12.58
N ARG A 241 -19.82 4.07 13.70
CA ARG A 241 -21.06 4.42 14.38
C ARG A 241 -20.87 5.86 14.86
N LYS A 242 -21.75 6.75 14.38
CA LYS A 242 -21.84 8.14 14.81
C LYS A 242 -22.04 8.24 16.31
#